data_AF-A0AAV9MZY9-F1
#
_entry.id   AF-A0AAV9MZY9-F1
#
_cell.length_a   1.000
_cell.length_b   1.000
_cell.length_c   1.000
_cell.angle_alpha   90.00
_cell.angle_beta   90.00
_cell.angle_gamma   90.00
#
_symmetry.space_group_name_H-M   'P 1'
#
loop_
_entity.id
_entity.type
_entity.pdbx_description
1 polymer ?
#
loop_
_entity_poly.entity_id
_entity_poly.type
_entity_poly.pdbx_seq_one_letter_code
_entity_poly.pdbx_strand_id
1 'polypeptide(L)'
;MYLHLKDLTSDKVKSPWSTLRQDEINREEIFQDVTRCMQDNYFFREPSTQKKLLDILFIYSKLNPDIGYRQGMHELLAPILWIIQQDGIDLMTAVNVDKQAEGADLMLEALDSKYIEHDAFSLFCAVMQTAKAFYEIGENRDSSPIVERSKKIHEEILAAVDPELATHLTVIGILPQIYSM
;
A
#
# COMPACT_ATOMS: atom_id res chain seq x y z
N MET A 1 -17.80 56.10 15.57
CA MET A 1 -16.86 55.26 16.35
C MET A 1 -17.47 53.85 16.44
N TYR A 2 -17.41 53.09 15.34
CA TYR A 2 -17.79 51.68 15.32
C TYR A 2 -16.49 50.88 15.25
N LEU A 3 -16.09 50.31 16.38
CA LEU A 3 -14.88 49.50 16.50
C LEU A 3 -15.10 48.14 15.82
N HIS A 4 -14.08 47.77 15.04
CA HIS A 4 -13.74 46.46 14.51
C HIS A 4 -14.39 45.25 15.23
N LEU A 5 -15.30 44.59 14.52
CA LEU A 5 -15.60 43.16 14.66
C LEU A 5 -15.26 42.46 13.33
N LYS A 6 -14.01 42.65 12.88
CA LYS A 6 -13.39 41.80 11.85
C LYS A 6 -12.25 41.05 12.52
N ASP A 7 -12.20 39.75 12.24
CA ASP A 7 -11.08 38.83 12.44
C ASP A 7 -10.89 38.19 13.83
N LEU A 8 -11.87 37.37 14.23
CA LEU A 8 -11.64 36.26 15.18
C LEU A 8 -11.76 34.87 14.51
N THR A 9 -11.90 34.81 13.19
CA THR A 9 -11.93 33.56 12.41
C THR A 9 -10.80 33.46 11.39
N SER A 10 -9.84 34.39 11.42
CA SER A 10 -8.79 34.50 10.40
C SER A 10 -7.54 33.64 10.66
N ASP A 11 -7.49 32.91 11.77
CA ASP A 11 -6.46 31.88 11.95
C ASP A 11 -7.12 30.51 11.77
N LYS A 12 -7.18 30.06 10.52
CA LYS A 12 -7.31 28.63 10.18
C LYS A 12 -6.04 27.89 10.63
N VAL A 13 -5.75 27.91 11.92
CA VAL A 13 -4.97 26.86 12.58
C VAL A 13 -5.65 25.57 12.15
N LYS A 14 -4.93 24.62 11.55
CA LYS A 14 -5.47 23.29 11.24
C LYS A 14 -6.13 22.76 12.51
N SER A 15 -7.46 22.83 12.58
CA SER A 15 -8.20 22.48 13.80
C SER A 15 -7.85 21.04 14.14
N PRO A 16 -7.49 20.71 15.38
CA PRO A 16 -7.18 19.33 15.78
C PRO A 16 -8.30 18.36 15.35
N TRP A 17 -9.55 18.82 15.40
CA TRP A 17 -10.74 18.10 14.96
C TRP A 17 -10.79 17.81 13.45
N SER A 18 -10.26 18.71 12.63
CA SER A 18 -10.18 18.49 11.18
C SER A 18 -9.15 17.42 10.83
N THR A 19 -8.03 17.36 11.56
CA THR A 19 -7.00 16.33 11.36
C THR A 19 -7.48 14.97 11.85
N LEU A 20 -8.12 14.93 13.03
CA LEU A 20 -8.70 13.70 13.58
C LEU A 20 -9.72 13.09 12.62
N ARG A 21 -10.67 13.90 12.12
CA ARG A 21 -11.68 13.43 11.16
C ARG A 21 -11.05 12.89 9.88
N GLN A 22 -9.99 13.53 9.38
CA GLN A 22 -9.29 13.03 8.18
C GLN A 22 -8.60 11.69 8.46
N ASP A 23 -8.01 11.52 9.64
CA ASP A 23 -7.37 10.27 10.05
C ASP A 23 -8.39 9.13 10.20
N GLU A 24 -9.58 9.41 10.73
CA GLU A 24 -10.69 8.45 10.80
C GLU A 24 -11.13 8.00 9.39
N ILE A 25 -11.37 8.95 8.48
CA ILE A 25 -11.75 8.66 7.09
C ILE A 25 -10.69 7.79 6.40
N ASN A 26 -9.40 8.15 6.54
CA ASN A 26 -8.32 7.40 5.94
C ASN A 26 -8.23 5.98 6.51
N ARG A 27 -8.40 5.80 7.83
CA ARG A 27 -8.42 4.46 8.44
C ARG A 27 -9.61 3.63 7.98
N GLU A 28 -10.79 4.24 7.84
CA GLU A 28 -11.98 3.54 7.36
C GLU A 28 -11.79 3.04 5.93
N GLU A 29 -11.22 3.87 5.04
CA GLU A 29 -10.91 3.48 3.66
C GLU A 29 -9.95 2.29 3.62
N ILE A 30 -8.84 2.38 4.36
CA ILE A 30 -7.86 1.28 4.45
C ILE A 30 -8.52 0.02 5.00
N PHE A 31 -9.35 0.14 6.04
CA PHE A 31 -9.98 -1.01 6.68
C PHE A 31 -10.96 -1.72 5.73
N GLN A 32 -11.72 -0.98 4.93
CA GLN A 32 -12.62 -1.58 3.91
C GLN A 32 -11.85 -2.40 2.86
N ASP A 33 -10.65 -1.96 2.50
CA ASP A 33 -9.79 -2.69 1.57
C ASP A 33 -9.12 -3.91 2.21
N VAL A 34 -8.55 -3.73 3.40
CA VAL A 34 -7.90 -4.81 4.17
C VAL A 34 -8.87 -5.95 4.46
N THR A 35 -10.12 -5.64 4.81
CA THR A 35 -11.12 -6.68 5.10
C THR A 35 -11.48 -7.52 3.88
N ARG A 36 -11.33 -6.99 2.66
CA ARG A 36 -11.59 -7.69 1.38
C ARG A 36 -10.34 -8.34 0.79
N CYS A 37 -9.15 -7.99 1.28
CA CYS A 37 -7.88 -8.46 0.76
C CYS A 37 -7.67 -9.96 0.98
N MET A 38 -7.38 -10.69 -0.10
CA MET A 38 -6.93 -12.10 -0.09
C MET A 38 -7.76 -13.02 0.83
N GLN A 39 -9.08 -12.81 0.86
CA GLN A 39 -9.98 -13.50 1.79
C GLN A 39 -9.94 -15.02 1.66
N ASP A 40 -9.48 -15.61 0.56
CA ASP A 40 -9.39 -17.07 0.44
C ASP A 40 -8.38 -17.70 1.42
N ASN A 41 -7.39 -16.93 1.86
CA ASN A 41 -6.39 -17.38 2.83
C ASN A 41 -6.81 -16.98 4.27
N TYR A 42 -6.89 -17.97 5.16
CA TYR A 42 -7.30 -17.79 6.57
C TYR A 42 -6.44 -16.76 7.31
N PHE A 43 -5.15 -16.68 6.98
CA PHE A 43 -4.21 -15.73 7.58
C PHE A 43 -4.70 -14.28 7.49
N PHE A 44 -5.27 -13.87 6.35
CA PHE A 44 -5.76 -12.50 6.14
C PHE A 44 -7.14 -12.24 6.75
N ARG A 45 -7.83 -13.28 7.22
CA ARG A 45 -9.08 -13.15 7.99
C ARG A 45 -8.83 -12.90 9.46
N GLU A 46 -7.61 -13.14 9.95
CA GLU A 46 -7.29 -12.97 11.36
C GLU A 46 -7.31 -11.48 11.75
N PRO A 47 -8.01 -11.10 12.84
CA PRO A 47 -8.07 -9.70 13.27
C PRO A 47 -6.69 -9.10 13.59
N SER A 48 -5.76 -9.94 14.07
CA SER A 48 -4.37 -9.57 14.35
C SER A 48 -3.59 -9.23 13.07
N THR A 49 -3.88 -9.90 11.96
CA THR A 49 -3.25 -9.65 10.66
C THR A 49 -3.84 -8.40 10.01
N GLN A 50 -5.18 -8.29 10.00
CA GLN A 50 -5.87 -7.11 9.49
C GLN A 50 -5.45 -5.83 10.22
N LYS A 51 -5.25 -5.91 11.55
CA LYS A 51 -4.72 -4.80 12.34
C LYS A 51 -3.33 -4.38 11.88
N LYS A 52 -2.39 -5.31 11.69
CA LYS A 52 -1.03 -5.00 11.20
C LYS A 52 -1.07 -4.33 9.82
N LEU A 53 -1.88 -4.86 8.89
CA LEU A 53 -2.05 -4.26 7.57
C LEU A 53 -2.56 -2.82 7.67
N LEU A 54 -3.61 -2.60 8.47
CA LEU A 54 -4.18 -1.27 8.70
C LEU A 54 -3.16 -0.31 9.30
N ASP A 55 -2.45 -0.72 10.35
CA ASP A 55 -1.51 0.13 11.08
C ASP A 55 -0.32 0.52 10.19
N ILE A 56 0.27 -0.42 9.46
CA ILE A 56 1.36 -0.16 8.50
C ILE A 56 0.92 0.81 7.40
N LEU A 57 -0.21 0.55 6.73
CA LEU A 57 -0.71 1.41 5.64
C LEU A 57 -1.07 2.80 6.15
N PHE A 58 -1.66 2.89 7.34
CA PHE A 58 -2.00 4.18 7.95
C PHE A 58 -0.73 4.97 8.28
N ILE A 59 0.25 4.36 8.94
CA ILE A 59 1.53 5.01 9.27
C ILE A 59 2.24 5.47 7.99
N TYR A 60 2.32 4.62 6.97
CA TYR A 60 2.91 4.99 5.69
C TYR A 60 2.24 6.22 5.08
N SER A 61 0.91 6.26 5.11
CA SER A 61 0.12 7.38 4.58
C SER A 61 0.34 8.68 5.34
N LYS A 62 0.57 8.60 6.65
CA LYS A 62 0.89 9.77 7.49
C LYS A 62 2.30 10.30 7.23
N LEU A 63 3.25 9.42 6.94
CA LEU A 63 4.63 9.78 6.64
C LEU A 63 4.81 10.28 5.20
N ASN A 64 3.92 9.88 4.28
CA ASN A 64 3.95 10.26 2.87
C ASN A 64 2.67 11.01 2.48
N PRO A 65 2.42 12.22 3.02
CA PRO A 65 1.17 12.95 2.80
C PRO A 65 0.96 13.44 1.36
N ASP A 66 2.03 13.44 0.56
CA ASP A 66 1.98 13.79 -0.87
C ASP A 66 1.24 12.74 -1.70
N ILE A 67 1.33 11.46 -1.29
CA ILE A 67 0.59 10.37 -1.94
C ILE A 67 -0.59 9.85 -1.12
N GLY A 68 -0.42 9.77 0.21
CA GLY A 68 -1.37 9.17 1.13
C GLY A 68 -1.58 7.68 0.88
N TYR A 69 -2.68 7.15 1.42
CA TYR A 69 -3.14 5.81 1.06
C TYR A 69 -3.77 5.83 -0.33
N ARG A 70 -3.56 4.77 -1.11
CA ARG A 70 -4.26 4.53 -2.37
C ARG A 70 -4.74 3.09 -2.42
N GLN A 71 -5.96 2.90 -2.90
CA GLN A 71 -6.50 1.57 -3.18
C GLN A 71 -5.51 0.75 -4.02
N GLY A 72 -5.29 -0.50 -3.62
CA GLY A 72 -4.28 -1.41 -4.20
C GLY A 72 -2.97 -1.47 -3.40
N MET A 73 -2.62 -0.47 -2.58
CA MET A 73 -1.42 -0.55 -1.73
C MET A 73 -1.46 -1.72 -0.74
N HIS A 74 -2.66 -2.10 -0.28
CA HIS A 74 -2.87 -3.26 0.58
C HIS A 74 -2.50 -4.59 -0.10
N GLU A 75 -2.65 -4.69 -1.42
CA GLU A 75 -2.28 -5.88 -2.19
C GLU A 75 -0.76 -6.02 -2.35
N LEU A 76 -0.02 -4.91 -2.31
CA LEU A 76 1.45 -4.93 -2.25
C LEU A 76 1.94 -5.34 -0.85
N LEU A 77 1.29 -4.84 0.20
CA LEU A 77 1.69 -5.13 1.58
C LEU A 77 1.34 -6.56 2.03
N ALA A 78 0.18 -7.09 1.63
CA ALA A 78 -0.29 -8.41 2.05
C ALA A 78 0.73 -9.55 1.86
N PRO A 79 1.36 -9.75 0.68
CA PRO A 79 2.35 -10.81 0.50
C PRO A 79 3.64 -10.56 1.30
N ILE A 80 4.04 -9.30 1.48
CA ILE A 80 5.21 -8.93 2.30
C ILE A 80 4.98 -9.36 3.76
N LEU A 81 3.84 -8.97 4.33
CA LEU A 81 3.48 -9.32 5.71
C LEU A 81 3.36 -10.84 5.89
N TRP A 82 2.78 -11.53 4.90
CA TRP A 82 2.64 -12.98 4.96
C TRP A 82 3.99 -13.69 5.00
N ILE A 83 4.93 -13.34 4.11
CA ILE A 83 6.25 -13.97 4.08
C ILE A 83 7.01 -13.72 5.38
N ILE A 84 7.04 -12.48 5.86
CA ILE A 84 7.74 -12.15 7.12
C ILE A 84 7.14 -12.91 8.30
N GLN A 85 5.81 -13.06 8.35
CA GLN A 85 5.16 -13.85 9.40
C GLN A 85 5.52 -15.34 9.34
N GLN A 86 5.70 -15.90 8.14
CA GLN A 86 6.09 -17.31 7.97
C GLN A 86 7.55 -17.55 8.34
N ASP A 87 8.44 -16.61 8.00
CA ASP A 87 9.87 -16.71 8.30
C ASP A 87 10.19 -16.29 9.75
N GLY A 88 9.21 -15.70 10.46
CA GLY A 88 9.35 -15.25 11.84
C GLY A 88 9.71 -16.36 12.81
N ILE A 89 10.82 -16.16 13.52
CA ILE A 89 11.36 -17.02 14.55
C ILE A 89 10.93 -16.49 15.91
N ASP A 90 10.28 -17.36 16.70
CA ASP A 90 10.07 -17.09 18.11
C ASP A 90 11.33 -17.46 18.89
N LEU A 91 12.07 -16.44 19.34
CA LEU A 91 13.32 -16.60 20.09
C LEU A 91 13.16 -17.40 21.39
N MET A 92 11.95 -17.48 21.95
CA MET A 92 11.66 -18.29 23.15
C MET A 92 11.62 -19.79 22.83
N THR A 93 11.21 -20.15 21.62
CA THR A 93 11.10 -21.55 21.16
C THR A 93 12.28 -21.98 20.29
N ALA A 94 13.09 -21.04 19.81
CA ALA A 94 14.31 -21.25 19.01
C ALA A 94 15.50 -21.87 19.79
N VAL A 95 15.22 -22.71 20.79
CA VAL A 95 16.21 -23.35 21.68
C VAL A 95 17.18 -24.28 20.91
N ASN A 96 16.82 -24.67 19.69
CA ASN A 96 17.56 -25.63 18.86
C ASN A 96 18.39 -25.00 17.72
N VAL A 97 18.45 -23.67 17.62
CA VAL A 97 19.30 -23.01 16.62
C VAL A 97 20.76 -23.16 17.05
N ASP A 98 21.59 -23.73 16.17
CA ASP A 98 23.03 -23.77 16.38
C ASP A 98 23.59 -22.35 16.29
N LYS A 99 23.70 -21.71 17.46
CA LYS A 99 24.25 -20.35 17.59
C LYS A 99 25.73 -20.26 17.19
N GLN A 100 26.40 -21.39 16.95
CA GLN A 100 27.78 -21.40 16.44
C GLN A 100 27.84 -21.41 14.91
N ALA A 101 26.70 -21.57 14.22
CA ALA A 101 26.64 -21.43 12.78
C ALA A 101 26.94 -19.98 12.36
N GLU A 102 27.74 -19.82 11.31
CA GLU A 102 28.07 -18.51 10.76
C GLU A 102 26.80 -17.78 10.30
N GLY A 103 26.58 -16.56 10.80
CA GLY A 103 25.40 -15.75 10.47
C GLY A 103 24.14 -16.04 11.29
N ALA A 104 24.18 -16.95 12.28
CA ALA A 104 23.03 -17.26 13.13
C ALA A 104 22.50 -16.03 13.90
N ASP A 105 23.39 -15.18 14.42
CA ASP A 105 22.99 -13.98 15.17
C ASP A 105 22.22 -13.00 14.28
N LEU A 106 22.68 -12.76 13.06
CA LEU A 106 22.01 -11.89 12.09
C LEU A 106 20.64 -12.46 11.71
N MET A 107 20.54 -13.77 11.49
CA MET A 107 19.28 -14.44 11.16
C MET A 107 18.27 -14.32 12.30
N LEU A 108 18.71 -14.52 13.55
CA LEU A 108 17.84 -14.42 14.72
C LEU A 108 17.35 -12.98 14.94
N GLU A 109 18.19 -11.98 14.67
CA GLU A 109 17.80 -10.57 14.73
C GLU A 109 16.84 -10.19 13.60
N ALA A 110 17.16 -10.56 12.36
CA ALA A 110 16.39 -10.19 11.18
C ALA A 110 15.03 -10.90 11.07
N LEU A 111 14.87 -12.06 11.71
CA LEU A 111 13.65 -12.86 11.67
C LEU A 111 12.95 -12.92 13.03
N ASP A 112 13.25 -12.05 14.00
CA ASP A 112 12.55 -12.06 15.28
C ASP A 112 11.05 -11.75 15.10
N SER A 113 10.20 -12.72 15.45
CA SER A 113 8.74 -12.63 15.38
C SER A 113 8.13 -11.48 16.20
N LYS A 114 8.89 -10.83 17.06
CA LYS A 114 8.49 -9.60 17.75
C LYS A 114 8.45 -8.37 16.83
N TYR A 115 9.21 -8.38 15.74
CA TYR A 115 9.43 -7.23 14.86
C TYR A 115 8.73 -7.33 13.50
N ILE A 116 7.89 -8.35 13.28
CA ILE A 116 7.13 -8.59 12.03
C ILE A 116 6.51 -7.32 11.43
N GLU A 117 5.81 -6.52 12.23
CA GLU A 117 5.13 -5.30 11.74
C GLU A 117 6.13 -4.21 11.31
N HIS A 118 7.22 -4.08 12.04
CA HIS A 118 8.30 -3.14 11.74
C HIS A 118 9.04 -3.52 10.45
N ASP A 119 9.35 -4.79 10.29
CA ASP A 119 10.10 -5.28 9.13
C ASP A 119 9.23 -5.26 7.88
N ALA A 120 7.93 -5.60 8.02
CA ALA A 120 6.95 -5.45 6.95
C ALA A 120 6.81 -3.98 6.52
N PHE A 121 6.75 -3.04 7.47
CA PHE A 121 6.73 -1.61 7.16
C PHE A 121 7.99 -1.18 6.40
N SER A 122 9.17 -1.62 6.86
CA SER A 122 10.46 -1.26 6.23
C SER A 122 10.57 -1.78 4.79
N LEU A 123 10.20 -3.04 4.56
CA LEU A 123 10.17 -3.64 3.21
C LEU A 123 9.11 -2.98 2.33
N PHE A 124 7.94 -2.67 2.89
CA PHE A 124 6.89 -1.96 2.16
C PHE A 124 7.37 -0.56 1.73
N CYS A 125 8.06 0.19 2.60
CA CYS A 125 8.68 1.46 2.23
C CYS A 125 9.68 1.28 1.08
N ALA A 126 10.52 0.25 1.11
CA ALA A 126 11.48 -0.02 0.04
C ALA A 126 10.79 -0.32 -1.29
N VAL A 127 9.72 -1.13 -1.29
CA VAL A 127 8.89 -1.37 -2.49
C VAL A 127 8.29 -0.06 -3.00
N MET A 128 7.74 0.74 -2.09
CA MET A 128 7.09 1.99 -2.43
C MET A 128 8.05 3.05 -3.00
N GLN A 129 9.36 3.00 -2.72
CA GLN A 129 10.32 3.91 -3.38
C GLN A 129 10.27 3.84 -4.90
N THR A 130 9.94 2.67 -5.46
CA THR A 130 9.79 2.48 -6.91
C THR A 130 8.32 2.48 -7.34
N ALA A 131 7.44 1.89 -6.53
CA ALA A 131 6.03 1.76 -6.88
C ALA A 131 5.24 3.06 -6.76
N LYS A 132 5.70 4.03 -5.96
CA LYS A 132 5.03 5.32 -5.72
C LYS A 132 4.64 6.04 -7.01
N ALA A 133 5.49 6.02 -8.03
CA ALA A 133 5.23 6.66 -9.32
C ALA A 133 3.96 6.12 -10.02
N PHE A 134 3.56 4.87 -9.76
CA PHE A 134 2.34 4.30 -10.35
C PHE A 134 1.06 4.82 -9.68
N TYR A 135 1.18 5.39 -8.48
CA TYR A 135 0.08 5.91 -7.68
C TYR A 135 -0.05 7.44 -7.74
N GLU A 136 0.87 8.13 -8.43
CA GLU A 136 0.79 9.57 -8.66
C GLU A 136 -0.39 9.90 -9.59
N ILE A 137 -1.24 10.84 -9.16
CA ILE A 137 -2.28 11.38 -10.03
C ILE A 137 -1.64 12.46 -10.90
N GLY A 138 -1.56 12.23 -12.21
CA GLY A 138 -1.24 13.27 -13.17
C GLY A 138 -2.28 14.39 -13.14
N GLU A 139 -1.96 15.57 -13.68
CA GLU A 139 -2.86 16.74 -13.66
C GLU A 139 -4.28 16.45 -14.22
N ASN A 140 -4.41 15.42 -15.08
CA ASN A 140 -5.69 14.86 -15.54
C ASN A 140 -5.81 13.36 -15.23
N ARG A 141 -7.03 12.87 -14.98
CA ARG A 141 -7.32 11.43 -14.73
C ARG A 141 -6.88 10.52 -15.89
N ASP A 142 -6.83 11.04 -17.11
CA ASP A 142 -6.42 10.31 -18.32
C ASP A 142 -4.90 10.27 -18.54
N SER A 143 -4.12 10.95 -17.70
CA SER A 143 -2.66 11.05 -17.80
C SER A 143 -1.95 10.42 -16.60
N SER A 144 -2.60 9.48 -15.89
CA SER A 144 -1.89 8.74 -14.85
C SER A 144 -0.87 7.79 -15.49
N PRO A 145 0.30 7.58 -14.85
CA PRO A 145 1.33 6.69 -15.40
C PRO A 145 0.83 5.27 -15.69
N ILE A 146 -0.14 4.77 -14.92
CA ILE A 146 -0.73 3.45 -15.12
C ILE A 146 -1.63 3.39 -16.37
N VAL A 147 -2.33 4.48 -16.70
CA VAL A 147 -3.15 4.59 -17.91
C VAL A 147 -2.26 4.61 -19.14
N GLU A 148 -1.18 5.38 -19.12
CA GLU A 148 -0.21 5.46 -20.21
C GLU A 148 0.49 4.11 -20.44
N ARG A 149 0.90 3.44 -19.36
CA ARG A 149 1.52 2.12 -19.43
C ARG A 149 0.56 1.06 -19.98
N SER A 150 -0.72 1.11 -19.58
CA SER A 150 -1.75 0.20 -20.12
C SER A 150 -1.95 0.41 -21.63
N LYS A 151 -1.97 1.67 -22.09
CA LYS A 151 -2.03 1.98 -23.53
C LYS A 151 -0.82 1.41 -24.26
N LYS A 152 0.39 1.60 -23.71
CA LYS A 152 1.62 1.05 -24.27
C LYS A 152 1.58 -0.48 -24.40
N ILE A 153 1.06 -1.18 -23.38
CA ILE A 153 0.89 -2.64 -23.43
C ILE A 153 -0.03 -3.04 -24.58
N HIS A 154 -1.15 -2.36 -24.77
CA HIS A 154 -2.10 -2.65 -25.85
C HIS A 154 -1.54 -2.29 -27.24
N GLU A 155 -1.10 -1.05 -27.41
CA GLU A 155 -0.79 -0.44 -28.70
C GLU A 155 0.57 -0.87 -29.24
N GLU A 156 1.54 -1.18 -28.37
CA GLU A 156 2.88 -1.60 -28.80
C GLU A 156 3.08 -3.11 -28.63
N ILE A 157 2.91 -3.63 -27.40
CA ILE A 157 3.31 -5.00 -27.08
C ILE A 157 2.30 -6.01 -27.65
N LEU A 158 1.02 -5.84 -27.33
CA LEU A 158 -0.03 -6.74 -27.78
C LEU A 158 -0.19 -6.65 -29.30
N ALA A 159 -0.20 -5.45 -29.87
CA ALA A 159 -0.27 -5.28 -31.33
C ALA A 159 0.90 -5.92 -32.08
N ALA A 160 2.10 -5.98 -31.49
CA ALA A 160 3.26 -6.63 -32.10
C ALA A 160 3.19 -8.18 -32.02
N VAL A 161 2.63 -8.72 -30.94
CA VAL A 161 2.56 -10.18 -30.72
C VAL A 161 1.30 -10.80 -31.33
N ASP A 162 0.15 -10.15 -31.17
CA ASP A 162 -1.17 -10.58 -31.65
C ASP A 162 -2.01 -9.37 -32.11
N PRO A 163 -1.83 -8.93 -33.37
CA PRO A 163 -2.56 -7.78 -33.92
C PRO A 163 -4.06 -8.04 -34.10
N GLU A 164 -4.48 -9.30 -34.25
CA GLU A 164 -5.89 -9.66 -34.39
C GLU A 164 -6.62 -9.46 -33.06
N LEU A 165 -6.05 -9.95 -31.96
CA LEU A 165 -6.58 -9.72 -30.61
C LEU A 165 -6.57 -8.22 -30.24
N ALA A 166 -5.48 -7.51 -30.53
CA ALA A 166 -5.39 -6.07 -30.26
C ALA A 166 -6.51 -5.30 -30.98
N THR A 167 -6.72 -5.57 -32.27
CA THR A 167 -7.77 -4.95 -33.07
C THR A 167 -9.14 -5.33 -32.55
N HIS A 168 -9.35 -6.60 -32.20
CA HIS A 168 -10.62 -7.07 -31.67
C HIS A 168 -10.99 -6.32 -30.40
N LEU A 169 -10.10 -6.29 -29.40
CA LEU A 169 -10.31 -5.57 -28.13
C LEU A 169 -10.63 -4.09 -28.34
N THR A 170 -10.00 -3.43 -29.31
CA THR A 170 -10.33 -2.05 -29.69
C THR A 170 -11.73 -1.95 -30.30
N VAL A 171 -12.14 -2.87 -31.16
CA VAL A 171 -13.48 -2.87 -31.79
C VAL A 171 -14.59 -3.08 -30.78
N ILE A 172 -14.41 -3.97 -29.80
CA ILE A 172 -15.38 -4.16 -28.70
C ILE A 172 -15.31 -3.05 -27.63
N GLY A 173 -14.39 -2.09 -27.77
CA GLY A 173 -14.28 -0.94 -26.87
C GLY A 173 -13.77 -1.30 -25.47
N ILE A 174 -13.04 -2.40 -25.33
CA ILE A 174 -12.41 -2.75 -24.05
C ILE A 174 -11.20 -1.86 -23.86
N LEU A 175 -11.28 -1.01 -22.84
CA LEU A 175 -10.19 -0.13 -22.44
C LEU A 175 -8.99 -0.94 -21.90
N PRO A 176 -7.75 -0.64 -22.32
CA PRO A 176 -6.56 -1.36 -21.85
C PRO A 176 -6.43 -1.48 -20.33
N GLN A 177 -6.91 -0.47 -19.61
CA GLN A 177 -6.87 -0.40 -18.15
C GLN A 177 -7.72 -1.48 -17.47
N ILE A 178 -8.69 -2.08 -18.17
CA ILE A 178 -9.59 -3.09 -17.59
C ILE A 178 -8.88 -4.42 -17.39
N TYR A 179 -7.94 -4.76 -18.28
CA TYR A 179 -7.27 -6.07 -18.27
C TYR A 179 -5.76 -5.99 -18.01
N SER A 180 -5.16 -4.79 -18.12
CA SER A 180 -3.73 -4.58 -17.89
C SER A 180 -3.39 -4.17 -16.46
N MET A 181 -4.41 -3.97 -15.62
CA MET A 181 -4.27 -3.71 -14.18
C MET A 181 -4.43 -4.98 -13.38
#